data_AF-A0A2Z3HZE6-F1
#
_entry.id   AF-A0A2Z3HZE6-F1
#
_cell.length_a   1.000
_cell.length_b   1.000
_cell.length_c   1.000
_cell.angle_alpha   90.00
_cell.angle_beta   90.00
_cell.angle_gamma   90.00
#
_symmetry.space_group_name_H-M   'P 1'
#
loop_
_entity.id
_entity.type
_entity.pdbx_description
1 polymer ?
#
loop_
_entity_poly.entity_id
_entity_poly.type
_entity_poly.pdbx_seq_one_letter_code
_entity_poly.pdbx_strand_id
1 'polypeptide(L)'
;MGAFAAHAVKDPKAAEWIRTGSQYAFCHTMATFASAALMGMGAPRARFAPAFFLTGSVIFAGTLYAMAFGAPRWLGAITPIGGVLFLIGWAWLAVSARDLDRTDSR
;
A
#
# COMPACT_ATOMS: atom_id res chain seq x y z
N MET A 1 0.35 0.22 -15.60
CA MET A 1 -1.10 0.47 -15.37
C MET A 1 -1.51 1.92 -15.62
N GLY A 2 -0.76 2.94 -15.17
CA GLY A 2 -1.14 4.36 -15.40
C GLY A 2 -1.27 4.78 -16.87
N ALA A 3 -0.28 4.49 -17.72
CA ALA A 3 -0.36 4.82 -19.15
C ALA A 3 -1.48 4.06 -19.89
N PHE A 4 -1.70 2.79 -19.52
CA PHE A 4 -2.80 1.96 -20.03
C PHE A 4 -4.17 2.58 -19.67
N ALA A 5 -4.37 2.99 -18.41
CA ALA A 5 -5.59 3.67 -18.00
C ALA A 5 -5.85 4.97 -18.78
N ALA A 6 -4.80 5.72 -19.12
CA ALA A 6 -4.93 7.00 -19.82
C ALA A 6 -5.24 6.88 -21.32
N HIS A 7 -4.88 5.77 -21.97
CA HIS A 7 -4.97 5.65 -23.43
C HIS A 7 -5.89 4.51 -23.90
N ALA A 8 -6.04 3.44 -23.12
CA ALA A 8 -6.77 2.24 -23.52
C ALA A 8 -8.15 2.11 -22.86
N VAL A 9 -8.41 2.83 -21.77
CA VAL A 9 -9.66 2.73 -21.00
C VAL A 9 -10.57 3.92 -21.30
N LYS A 10 -11.72 3.66 -21.94
CA LYS A 10 -12.68 4.69 -22.35
C LYS A 10 -13.60 5.17 -21.23
N ASP A 11 -13.91 4.30 -20.27
CA ASP A 11 -14.72 4.67 -19.11
C ASP A 11 -13.84 5.48 -18.14
N PRO A 12 -14.17 6.77 -17.88
CA PRO A 12 -13.42 7.60 -16.95
C PRO A 12 -13.36 6.99 -15.55
N LYS A 13 -14.40 6.28 -15.10
CA LYS A 13 -14.43 5.71 -13.76
C LYS A 13 -13.49 4.52 -13.62
N ALA A 14 -13.47 3.64 -14.61
CA ALA A 14 -12.50 2.55 -14.67
C ALA A 14 -11.05 3.06 -14.74
N ALA A 15 -10.79 4.10 -15.54
CA ALA A 15 -9.47 4.72 -15.62
C ALA A 15 -9.04 5.32 -14.26
N GLU A 16 -9.97 5.98 -13.55
CA GLU A 16 -9.74 6.51 -12.21
C GLU A 16 -9.38 5.39 -11.22
N TRP A 17 -10.14 4.29 -11.19
CA TRP A 17 -9.86 3.16 -10.30
C TRP A 17 -8.48 2.55 -10.56
N ILE A 18 -8.09 2.36 -11.82
CA ILE A 18 -6.76 1.85 -12.17
C ILE A 18 -5.67 2.83 -11.71
N ARG A 19 -5.87 4.14 -11.89
CA ARG A 19 -4.90 5.15 -11.45
C ARG A 19 -4.77 5.15 -9.93
N THR A 20 -5.88 5.19 -9.19
CA THR A 20 -5.88 5.19 -7.73
C THR A 20 -5.26 3.92 -7.17
N GLY A 21 -5.65 2.73 -7.66
CA GLY A 21 -5.03 1.47 -7.26
C GLY A 21 -3.51 1.46 -7.50
N SER A 22 -3.06 1.98 -8.66
CA SER A 22 -1.64 2.04 -9.00
C SER A 22 -0.86 2.98 -8.08
N GLN A 23 -1.41 4.17 -7.79
CA GLN A 23 -0.77 5.16 -6.93
C GLN A 23 -0.61 4.62 -5.50
N TYR A 24 -1.65 4.00 -4.95
CA TYR A 24 -1.59 3.42 -3.61
C TYR A 24 -0.62 2.24 -3.54
N ALA A 25 -0.63 1.34 -4.53
CA ALA A 25 0.32 0.24 -4.58
C ALA A 25 1.78 0.73 -4.68
N PHE A 26 2.05 1.75 -5.49
CA PHE A 26 3.38 2.34 -5.62
C PHE A 26 3.85 2.97 -4.31
N CYS A 27 3.01 3.80 -3.67
CA CYS A 27 3.34 4.44 -2.39
C CYS A 27 3.69 3.42 -1.30
N HIS A 28 2.90 2.35 -1.17
CA HIS A 28 3.12 1.33 -0.14
C HIS A 28 4.24 0.34 -0.49
N THR A 29 4.56 0.18 -1.77
CA THR A 29 5.81 -0.47 -2.20
C THR A 29 7.02 0.35 -1.76
N MET A 30 6.99 1.68 -1.94
CA MET A 30 8.06 2.55 -1.45
C MET A 30 8.17 2.51 0.08
N ALA A 31 7.05 2.49 0.81
CA ALA A 31 7.05 2.31 2.26
C ALA A 31 7.63 0.95 2.70
N THR A 32 7.45 -0.09 1.89
CA THR A 32 8.08 -1.40 2.10
C THR A 32 9.60 -1.32 1.97
N PHE A 33 10.13 -0.62 0.96
CA PHE A 33 11.56 -0.37 0.85
C PHE A 33 12.10 0.49 2.00
N ALA A 34 11.36 1.51 2.44
CA ALA A 34 11.72 2.31 3.61
C ALA A 34 11.79 1.45 4.89
N SER A 35 10.91 0.45 5.02
CA SER A 35 10.96 -0.52 6.12
C SER A 35 12.25 -1.35 6.09
N ALA A 36 12.68 -1.80 4.91
CA ALA A 36 13.95 -2.52 4.76
C ALA A 36 15.15 -1.63 5.11
N ALA A 37 15.15 -0.35 4.72
CA ALA A 37 16.19 0.60 5.10
C ALA A 37 16.26 0.79 6.63
N LEU A 38 15.11 0.97 7.29
CA LEU A 38 15.03 1.09 8.75
C LEU A 38 15.58 -0.15 9.47
N MET A 39 15.31 -1.35 8.95
CA MET A 39 15.91 -2.58 9.48
C MET A 39 17.45 -2.55 9.41
N GLY A 40 18.01 -2.06 8.30
CA GLY A 40 19.45 -1.91 8.12
C GLY A 40 20.10 -0.89 9.07
N MET A 41 19.32 0.09 9.56
CA MET A 41 19.78 1.11 10.51
C MET A 41 19.61 0.69 11.98
N GLY A 42 19.17 -0.55 12.26
CA GLY A 42 19.00 -1.04 13.63
C GLY A 42 17.58 -0.98 14.19
N ALA A 43 16.55 -0.83 13.34
CA ALA A 43 15.15 -0.96 13.73
C ALA A 43 14.55 -2.32 13.33
N PRO A 44 14.84 -3.43 14.06
CA PRO A 44 14.44 -4.78 13.66
C PRO A 44 12.92 -4.98 13.63
N ARG A 45 12.15 -4.17 14.38
CA ARG A 45 10.67 -4.25 14.37
C ARG A 45 10.06 -3.81 13.04
N ALA A 46 10.78 -3.03 12.23
CA ALA A 46 10.29 -2.57 10.93
C ALA A 46 10.00 -3.72 9.96
N ARG A 47 10.52 -4.93 10.22
CA ARG A 47 10.26 -6.15 9.40
C ARG A 47 8.81 -6.56 9.25
N PHE A 48 7.92 -6.12 10.14
CA PHE A 48 6.50 -6.49 10.09
C PHE A 48 5.65 -5.51 9.26
N ALA A 49 6.10 -4.26 9.07
CA ALA A 49 5.38 -3.26 8.28
C ALA A 49 5.14 -3.69 6.82
N PRO A 50 6.10 -4.32 6.11
CA PRO A 50 5.90 -4.84 4.75
C PRO A 50 4.70 -5.75 4.58
N ALA A 51 4.41 -6.63 5.55
CA ALA A 51 3.28 -7.55 5.45
C ALA A 51 1.95 -6.78 5.32
N PHE A 52 1.76 -5.75 6.14
CA PHE A 52 0.57 -4.89 6.08
C PHE A 52 0.48 -4.10 4.77
N PHE A 53 1.59 -3.51 4.32
CA PHE A 53 1.63 -2.74 3.08
C PHE A 53 1.38 -3.58 1.84
N LEU A 54 1.97 -4.77 1.74
CA LEU A 54 1.82 -5.64 0.58
C LEU A 54 0.43 -6.28 0.54
N THR A 55 -0.05 -6.82 1.66
CA THR A 55 -1.42 -7.38 1.74
C THR A 55 -2.47 -6.29 1.52
N GLY A 56 -2.28 -5.11 2.12
CA GLY A 56 -3.14 -3.95 1.87
C GLY A 56 -3.16 -3.54 0.39
N SER A 57 -2.00 -3.58 -0.28
CA SER A 57 -1.88 -3.23 -1.71
C SER A 57 -2.63 -4.19 -2.60
N VAL A 58 -2.50 -5.50 -2.34
CA VAL A 58 -3.23 -6.54 -3.07
C VAL A 58 -4.74 -6.36 -2.91
N ILE A 59 -5.23 -6.16 -1.68
CA ILE A 59 -6.67 -5.99 -1.42
C ILE A 59 -7.18 -4.68 -2.02
N PHE A 60 -6.54 -3.56 -1.71
CA PHE A 60 -6.97 -2.23 -2.15
C PHE A 60 -6.93 -2.09 -3.67
N ALA A 61 -5.74 -2.27 -4.27
CA ALA A 61 -5.55 -2.07 -5.70
C ALA A 61 -6.22 -3.19 -6.51
N GLY A 62 -6.16 -4.45 -6.04
CA GLY A 62 -6.81 -5.58 -6.69
C GLY A 62 -8.31 -5.40 -6.80
N THR A 63 -8.97 -4.90 -5.75
CA THR A 63 -10.41 -4.62 -5.76
C THR A 63 -10.77 -3.51 -6.76
N LEU A 64 -9.99 -2.42 -6.80
CA LEU A 64 -10.19 -1.33 -7.77
C LEU A 64 -9.97 -1.80 -9.21
N TYR A 65 -8.95 -2.62 -9.45
CA TYR A 65 -8.69 -3.21 -10.77
C TYR A 65 -9.81 -4.16 -11.18
N ALA A 66 -10.28 -5.02 -10.28
CA ALA A 66 -11.40 -5.92 -10.56
C ALA A 66 -12.64 -5.12 -10.99
N MET A 67 -13.00 -4.06 -10.26
CA MET A 67 -14.12 -3.20 -10.63
C MET A 67 -13.89 -2.50 -11.98
N ALA A 68 -12.67 -2.06 -12.27
CA ALA A 68 -12.32 -1.44 -13.56
C ALA A 68 -12.46 -2.41 -14.75
N PHE A 69 -12.30 -3.71 -14.52
CA PHE A 69 -12.48 -4.76 -15.52
C PHE A 69 -13.90 -5.38 -15.53
N GLY A 70 -14.86 -4.75 -14.84
CA GLY A 70 -16.27 -5.14 -14.91
C GLY A 70 -16.79 -5.97 -13.73
N ALA A 71 -16.00 -6.15 -12.67
CA ALA A 71 -16.50 -6.78 -11.45
C ALA A 71 -17.57 -5.92 -10.75
N PRO A 72 -18.46 -6.52 -9.94
CA PRO A 72 -19.56 -5.80 -9.29
C PRO A 72 -19.08 -4.64 -8.41
N ARG A 73 -19.76 -3.49 -8.50
CA ARG A 73 -19.38 -2.26 -7.79
C ARG A 73 -19.46 -2.38 -6.25
N TRP A 74 -20.22 -3.34 -5.73
CA TRP A 74 -20.30 -3.59 -4.28
C TRP A 74 -18.95 -4.07 -3.71
N LEU A 75 -18.06 -4.61 -4.55
CA LEU A 75 -16.69 -4.94 -4.15
C LEU A 75 -15.94 -3.72 -3.62
N GLY A 76 -16.36 -2.50 -3.96
CA GLY A 76 -15.84 -1.28 -3.35
C GLY A 76 -15.93 -1.25 -1.82
N ALA A 77 -16.82 -2.03 -1.20
CA ALA A 77 -16.89 -2.19 0.26
C ALA A 77 -15.71 -2.99 0.85
N ILE A 78 -14.97 -3.74 0.02
CA ILE A 78 -13.76 -4.48 0.40
C ILE A 78 -12.53 -3.57 0.38
N THR A 79 -12.51 -2.55 -0.50
CA THR A 79 -11.39 -1.61 -0.64
C THR A 79 -10.95 -0.95 0.69
N PRO A 80 -11.85 -0.51 1.60
CA PRO A 80 -11.49 0.03 2.90
C PRO A 80 -10.64 -0.90 3.77
N ILE A 81 -10.78 -2.23 3.62
CA ILE A 81 -9.99 -3.21 4.38
C ILE A 81 -8.50 -3.05 4.06
N GLY A 82 -8.17 -2.88 2.78
CA GLY A 82 -6.79 -2.60 2.37
C GLY A 82 -6.29 -1.25 2.91
N GLY A 83 -7.17 -0.24 2.97
CA GLY A 83 -6.88 1.05 3.59
C GLY A 83 -6.53 0.95 5.08
N VAL A 84 -7.27 0.13 5.84
CA VAL A 84 -6.97 -0.12 7.26
C VAL A 84 -5.62 -0.82 7.43
N LEU A 85 -5.29 -1.79 6.57
CA LEU A 85 -3.97 -2.43 6.59
C LEU A 85 -2.85 -1.43 6.34
N PHE A 86 -3.02 -0.48 5.41
CA PHE A 86 -2.05 0.59 5.22
C PHE A 86 -1.83 1.42 6.48
N LEU A 87 -2.91 1.82 7.16
CA LEU A 87 -2.81 2.56 8.43
C LEU A 87 -2.06 1.78 9.50
N ILE A 88 -2.32 0.48 9.63
CA ILE A 88 -1.59 -0.40 10.56
C ILE A 88 -0.11 -0.47 10.20
N GLY A 89 0.22 -0.60 8.91
CA GLY A 89 1.61 -0.60 8.44
C GLY A 89 2.37 0.68 8.78
N TRP A 90 1.75 1.84 8.55
CA TRP A 90 2.34 3.15 8.89
C TRP A 90 2.50 3.34 10.40
N ALA A 91 1.48 2.98 11.19
CA ALA A 91 1.56 3.03 12.65
C ALA A 91 2.68 2.13 13.18
N TRP A 92 2.83 0.93 12.60
CA TRP A 92 3.89 0.00 12.98
C TRP A 92 5.29 0.54 12.63
N LEU A 93 5.44 1.15 11.46
CA LEU A 93 6.69 1.77 11.03
C LEU A 93 7.10 2.92 11.97
N ALA A 94 6.13 3.77 12.35
CA ALA A 94 6.34 4.86 13.30
C ALA A 94 6.78 4.36 14.69
N VAL A 95 6.17 3.27 15.19
CA VAL A 95 6.58 2.66 16.47
C VAL A 95 7.98 2.03 16.36
N SER A 96 8.32 1.45 15.22
CA SER A 96 9.62 0.81 14.98
C SER A 96 10.77 1.82 14.98
N ALA A 97 10.53 3.08 14.63
CA ALA A 97 11.54 4.14 14.68
C ALA A 97 12.14 4.34 16.10
N ARG A 98 11.39 4.02 17.15
CA ARG A 98 11.86 4.07 18.56
C ARG A 98 12.99 3.08 18.86
N ASP A 99 13.26 2.13 17.97
CA ASP A 99 14.39 1.21 18.10
C ASP A 99 15.72 1.92 17.77
N LEU A 100 15.68 2.96 16.92
CA LEU A 100 16.86 3.76 16.57
C LEU A 100 17.34 4.58 17.79
N ASP A 101 16.43 5.26 18.48
CA ASP A 101 16.75 6.04 19.69
C ASP A 101 17.43 5.19 20.79
N ARG A 102 17.03 3.91 20.90
CA ARG A 102 17.62 2.96 21.85
C ARG A 102 19.02 2.51 21.44
N THR A 103 19.32 2.54 20.16
CA THR A 103 20.61 2.13 19.61
C THR A 103 21.63 3.25 19.78
N ASP A 104 21.22 4.51 19.58
CA ASP A 104 22.09 5.69 19.78
C ASP A 104 22.43 5.97 21.26
N SER A 105 21.63 5.45 22.20
CA SER A 105 21.86 5.62 23.64
C SER A 105 22.82 4.58 24.26
N ARG A 106 23.38 3.66 23.47
CA ARG A 106 24.28 2.59 23.91
C ARG A 106 25.70 2.80 23.39
#